data_AF-A0AAU4KY79-F1
#
_entry.id   AF-A0AAU4KY79-F1
#
_cell.length_a   1.000
_cell.length_b   1.000
_cell.length_c   1.000
_cell.angle_alpha   90.00
_cell.angle_beta   90.00
_cell.angle_gamma   90.00
#
_symmetry.space_group_name_H-M   'P 1'
#
loop_
_entity.id
_entity.type
_entity.pdbx_description
1 polymer ?
#
loop_
_entity_poly.entity_id
_entity_poly.type
_entity_poly.pdbx_seq_one_letter_code
_entity_poly.pdbx_strand_id
1 'polypeptide(L)' 'MTFWSVTIPTRTTHGTPGSHMFIVNADRYEDARNHALTQADLPKSRRHRRNAALNIQALAVTELTARWGL' A
#
# COMPACT_ATOMS: atom_id res chain seq x y z
N MET A 1 0.94 -2.26 -18.67
CA MET A 1 0.95 -3.01 -17.40
C MET A 1 2.22 -2.73 -16.64
N THR A 2 2.09 -1.86 -15.65
CA THR A 2 3.18 -1.40 -14.80
C THR A 2 2.90 -1.89 -13.38
N PHE A 3 3.92 -2.39 -12.70
CA PHE A 3 3.81 -2.76 -11.29
C PHE A 3 4.08 -1.54 -10.41
N TRP A 4 3.32 -1.40 -9.34
CA TRP A 4 3.45 -0.32 -8.39
C TRP A 4 3.55 -0.89 -6.99
N SER A 5 4.45 -0.33 -6.18
CA SER A 5 4.47 -0.51 -4.74
C SER A 5 3.71 0.64 -4.10
N VAL A 6 2.70 0.33 -3.29
CA VAL A 6 1.93 1.30 -2.51
C VAL A 6 2.13 1.01 -1.04
N THR A 7 2.78 1.92 -0.33
CA THR A 7 3.08 1.79 1.09
C THR A 7 2.25 2.79 1.88
N ILE A 8 1.48 2.28 2.84
CA ILE A 8 0.61 3.09 3.69
C ILE A 8 1.08 2.95 5.15
N PRO A 9 1.54 4.04 5.78
CA PRO A 9 1.94 3.99 7.18
C PRO A 9 0.74 3.61 8.07
N THR A 10 1.00 2.79 9.08
CA THR A 10 0.03 2.42 10.11
C THR A 10 0.48 2.94 11.47
N ARG A 11 -0.48 3.24 12.34
CA ARG A 11 -0.22 3.37 13.78
C ARG A 11 -1.05 2.34 14.53
N THR A 12 -0.39 1.50 15.32
CA THR A 12 -1.10 0.58 16.22
C THR A 12 -1.76 1.36 17.36
N THR A 13 -2.68 0.71 18.07
CA THR A 13 -3.34 1.27 19.27
C THR A 13 -2.35 1.71 20.36
N HIS A 14 -1.15 1.12 20.39
CA HIS A 14 -0.08 1.47 21.33
C HIS A 14 0.91 2.52 20.78
N GLY A 15 0.58 3.14 19.64
CA GLY A 15 1.43 4.18 19.03
C GLY A 15 2.64 3.65 18.26
N THR A 16 2.87 2.34 18.22
CA THR A 16 3.97 1.75 17.44
C THR A 16 3.75 2.03 15.94
N PRO A 17 4.72 2.67 15.26
CA PRO A 17 4.66 2.89 13.82
C PRO A 17 4.85 1.56 13.07
N GLY A 18 4.19 1.44 11.93
CA GLY A 18 4.36 0.34 10.99
C GLY A 18 4.00 0.78 9.58
N SER A 19 4.07 -0.15 8.63
CA SER A 19 3.64 0.09 7.25
C SER A 19 2.89 -1.13 6.72
N HIS A 20 1.95 -0.87 5.82
CA HIS A 20 1.27 -1.89 5.04
C HIS A 20 1.57 -1.63 3.57
N MET A 21 2.18 -2.61 2.89
CA MET A 21 2.57 -2.51 1.49
C MET A 21 1.66 -3.37 0.61
N PHE A 22 1.28 -2.84 -0.55
CA PHE A 22 0.57 -3.53 -1.61
C PHE A 22 1.39 -3.47 -2.89
N ILE A 23 1.46 -4.57 -3.62
CA ILE A 23 1.97 -4.60 -4.99
C ILE A 23 0.76 -4.72 -5.90
N VAL A 24 0.56 -3.74 -6.76
CA VAL A 24 -0.60 -3.67 -7.66
C VAL A 24 -0.15 -3.48 -9.10
N ASN A 25 -0.92 -4.02 -10.04
CA ASN A 25 -0.76 -3.74 -11.46
C ASN A 25 -1.78 -2.65 -11.84
N ALA A 26 -1.29 -1.60 -12.49
CA ALA A 26 -2.10 -0.48 -12.94
C ALA A 26 -1.36 0.28 -14.05
N ASP A 27 -2.11 0.93 -14.94
CA ASP A 27 -1.51 1.71 -16.03
C ASP A 27 -1.16 3.14 -15.61
N ARG A 28 -1.77 3.66 -14.53
CA ARG A 28 -1.53 5.01 -14.00
C ARG A 28 -1.34 5.02 -12.49
N TYR A 29 -0.71 6.08 -12.01
CA TYR A 29 -0.47 6.34 -10.60
C TYR A 29 -1.77 6.36 -9.78
N GLU A 30 -2.80 7.05 -10.25
CA GLU A 30 -4.07 7.19 -9.52
C GLU A 30 -4.79 5.84 -9.41
N ASP A 31 -4.70 5.02 -10.45
CA ASP A 31 -5.30 3.68 -10.49
C ASP A 31 -4.58 2.77 -9.49
N ALA A 32 -3.24 2.80 -9.43
CA ALA A 32 -2.46 2.07 -8.45
C ALA A 32 -2.84 2.45 -7.02
N ARG A 33 -2.95 3.77 -6.76
CA ARG A 33 -3.38 4.30 -5.47
C ARG A 33 -4.77 3.80 -5.09
N ASN A 34 -5.75 3.91 -5.99
CA ASN A 34 -7.14 3.54 -5.72
C ASN A 34 -7.30 2.02 -5.54
N HIS A 35 -6.58 1.21 -6.33
CA HIS A 35 -6.53 -0.25 -6.14
C HIS A 35 -5.99 -0.62 -4.77
N ALA A 36 -4.86 -0.04 -4.35
CA ALA A 36 -4.28 -0.32 -3.04
C ALA A 36 -5.21 0.10 -1.89
N LEU A 37 -5.88 1.26 -1.99
CA LEU A 37 -6.86 1.70 -1.00
C LEU A 37 -8.06 0.75 -0.91
N THR A 38 -8.58 0.31 -2.05
CA THR A 38 -9.68 -0.67 -2.10
C THR A 38 -9.27 -1.99 -1.45
N GLN A 39 -8.05 -2.48 -1.73
CA GLN A 39 -7.51 -3.68 -1.08
C GLN A 39 -7.29 -3.48 0.42
N ALA A 40 -6.84 -2.30 0.85
CA ALA A 40 -6.58 -1.98 2.25
C ALA A 40 -7.84 -1.97 3.13
N ASP A 41 -9.01 -1.79 2.52
CA ASP A 41 -10.32 -1.83 3.17
C ASP A 41 -10.93 -3.24 3.27
N LEU A 42 -10.39 -4.22 2.55
CA LEU A 42 -10.87 -5.60 2.64
C LEU A 42 -10.66 -6.17 4.05
N PRO A 43 -11.60 -7.00 4.56
CA PRO A 43 -11.50 -7.59 5.90
C PRO A 43 -10.18 -8.34 6.16
N LYS A 44 -9.65 -9.02 5.14
CA LYS A 44 -8.36 -9.73 5.21
C LYS A 44 -7.20 -8.76 5.47
N SER A 45 -7.13 -7.67 4.73
CA SER A 45 -6.08 -6.66 4.86
C SER A 45 -6.16 -5.95 6.22
N ARG A 46 -7.38 -5.64 6.69
CA ARG A 46 -7.61 -5.12 8.05
C ARG A 46 -7.09 -6.08 9.12
N ARG A 47 -7.37 -7.38 8.98
CA ARG A 47 -6.86 -8.42 9.89
C ARG A 47 -5.34 -8.51 9.88
N HIS A 48 -4.69 -8.46 8.71
CA HIS A 48 -3.22 -8.49 8.59
C HIS A 48 -2.55 -7.33 9.35
N ARG A 49 -3.14 -6.12 9.31
CA ARG A 49 -2.67 -4.97 10.12
C ARG A 49 -3.21 -4.95 11.56
N ARG A 50 -3.83 -6.03 12.04
CA ARG A 50 -4.47 -6.10 13.37
C ARG A 50 -5.42 -4.91 13.63
N ASN A 51 -6.15 -4.49 12.61
CA ASN A 51 -7.02 -3.30 12.62
C ASN A 51 -6.33 -1.96 12.93
N ALA A 52 -4.98 -1.89 12.91
CA ALA A 52 -4.24 -0.65 13.11
C ALA A 52 -4.61 0.40 12.05
N ALA A 53 -4.91 1.64 12.43
CA ALA A 53 -5.35 2.69 11.52
C ALA A 53 -4.29 3.01 10.46
N LEU A 54 -4.75 3.35 9.25
CA LEU A 54 -3.89 3.75 8.13
C LEU A 54 -3.82 5.27 8.01
N ASN A 55 -2.61 5.80 7.83
CA ASN A 55 -2.41 7.21 7.49
C ASN A 55 -2.40 7.37 5.97
N ILE A 56 -3.59 7.54 5.39
CA ILE A 56 -3.78 7.70 3.94
C ILE A 56 -3.13 8.99 3.42
N GLN A 57 -2.99 10.03 4.26
CA GLN A 57 -2.34 11.28 3.86
C GLN A 57 -0.83 11.12 3.67
N ALA A 58 -0.22 10.10 4.29
CA ALA A 58 1.20 9.77 4.17
C ALA A 58 1.46 8.55 3.27
N LEU A 59 0.51 8.17 2.42
CA LEU A 59 0.68 7.07 1.45
C LEU A 59 1.76 7.45 0.43
N ALA A 60 2.64 6.49 0.15
CA ALA A 60 3.64 6.56 -0.91
C ALA A 60 3.31 5.54 -2.00
N VAL A 61 3.44 5.96 -3.26
CA VAL A 61 3.21 5.12 -4.43
C VAL A 61 4.47 5.24 -5.30
N THR A 62 5.06 4.10 -5.63
CA THR A 62 6.32 4.02 -6.37
C THR A 62 6.18 3.04 -7.51
N GLU A 63 6.52 3.48 -8.71
CA GLU A 63 6.59 2.60 -9.87
C GLU A 63 7.72 1.58 -9.69
N LEU A 64 7.41 0.30 -9.83
CA LEU A 64 8.38 -0.79 -9.82
C LEU A 64 8.86 -1.01 -11.25
N THR A 65 9.94 -0.32 -11.61
CA THR A 65 10.68 -0.64 -12.83
C THR A 65 11.50 -1.90 -12.61
N ALA A 66 11.28 -2.93 -13.45
CA ALA A 66 12.07 -4.14 -13.42
C ALA A 66 13.50 -3.83 -13.88
N ARG A 67 14.36 -3.39 -12.97
CA ARG A 67 15.80 -3.36 -13.19
C ARG A 67 16.36 -4.74 -12.84
N TRP A 68 16.12 -5.71 -13.72
CA TRP A 68 17.01 -6.87 -13.80
C TRP A 68 18.24 -6.37 -14.57
N GLY A 69 19.36 -6.22 -13.85
CA GLY A 69 20.61 -5.76 -14.42
C GLY A 69 21.06 -6.66 -15.58
N LEU A 70 21.45 -6.01 -16.67
CA LEU A 70 22.43 -6.51 -17.64
C LEU A 70 23.77 -6.77 -16.94
#